data_AF-A0A5N5NNA0-F1
#
_entry.id   AF-A0A5N5NNA0-F1
#
_cell.length_a   1.000
_cell.length_b   1.000
_cell.length_c   1.000
_cell.angle_alpha   90.00
_cell.angle_beta   90.00
_cell.angle_gamma   90.00
#
_symmetry.space_group_name_H-M   'P 1'
#
loop_
_entity.id
_entity.type
_entity.pdbx_description
1 polymer ?
#
loop_
_entity_poly.entity_id
_entity_poly.type
_entity_poly.pdbx_seq_one_letter_code
_entity_poly.pdbx_strand_id
1 'polypeptide(L)'
;MISQYLVYFSPKLASLSQGRIAVAAGIADLILSDSPGRIGYAIRFLFGVTFCFAATKRTKKAGIVGKYGTRYGASLRKQIKKMEVSQHSKFFCEFCGKYAVKRKAVGIWGCKDCGKVKAGGAYTLNTASAVTVRSTIRRLREQTES
;
A
#
# COMPACT_ATOMS: atom_id res chain seq x y z
N MET A 1 -31.26 33.56 7.25
CA MET A 1 -30.06 32.97 7.89
C MET A 1 -30.52 31.67 8.51
N ILE A 2 -30.20 30.46 8.08
CA ILE A 2 -28.97 29.83 7.56
C ILE A 2 -29.48 28.63 6.74
N SER A 3 -29.49 28.66 5.41
CA SER A 3 -28.41 28.18 4.53
C SER A 3 -27.92 26.76 4.86
N GLN A 4 -28.40 25.81 4.05
CA GLN A 4 -27.66 24.69 3.44
C GLN A 4 -26.53 24.06 4.27
N TYR A 5 -26.72 22.84 4.80
CA TYR A 5 -25.67 21.79 4.81
C TYR A 5 -26.31 20.42 5.16
N LEU A 6 -27.24 19.96 4.33
CA LEU A 6 -27.60 18.53 4.27
C LEU A 6 -27.19 17.97 2.91
N VAL A 7 -25.89 17.75 2.75
CA VAL A 7 -25.35 16.84 1.72
C VAL A 7 -24.24 16.03 2.36
N TYR A 8 -24.62 14.99 3.11
CA TYR A 8 -23.78 13.84 3.38
C TYR A 8 -24.67 12.60 3.44
N PHE A 9 -25.28 12.30 2.29
CA PHE A 9 -25.91 11.01 2.03
C PHE A 9 -24.96 10.21 1.11
N SER A 10 -24.68 8.98 1.53
CA SER A 10 -23.72 8.00 1.00
C SER A 10 -23.77 7.76 -0.52
N PRO A 11 -22.70 7.19 -1.09
CA PRO A 11 -22.73 5.75 -1.41
C PRO A 11 -21.42 5.06 -0.97
N LYS A 12 -21.48 3.95 -0.21
CA LYS A 12 -21.79 2.57 -0.62
C LYS A 12 -20.63 1.91 -1.41
N LEU A 13 -19.93 1.02 -0.71
CA LEU A 13 -19.30 -0.24 -1.16
C LEU A 13 -18.05 -0.22 -2.08
N ALA A 14 -16.92 -0.61 -1.49
CA ALA A 14 -15.96 -1.58 -2.05
C ALA A 14 -15.02 -2.04 -0.91
N SER A 15 -15.43 -2.99 -0.07
CA SER A 15 -15.41 -4.45 -0.27
C SER A 15 -14.04 -5.08 0.04
N LEU A 16 -14.10 -6.21 0.77
CA LEU A 16 -13.03 -7.10 1.21
C LEU A 16 -12.12 -6.65 2.38
N SER A 17 -12.53 -7.02 3.60
CA SER A 17 -11.66 -7.81 4.51
C SER A 17 -12.38 -8.37 5.75
N GLN A 18 -13.64 -8.01 6.01
CA GLN A 18 -14.35 -8.42 7.24
C GLN A 18 -15.06 -9.79 7.17
N GLY A 19 -14.79 -10.61 6.15
CA GLY A 19 -15.54 -11.85 5.87
C GLY A 19 -14.86 -13.18 6.18
N ARG A 20 -13.74 -13.24 6.94
CA ARG A 20 -13.02 -14.51 7.20
C ARG A 20 -12.78 -14.86 8.66
N ILE A 21 -13.35 -14.13 9.62
CA ILE A 21 -13.11 -14.38 11.06
C ILE A 21 -14.30 -15.11 11.73
N ALA A 22 -15.49 -15.13 11.14
CA ALA A 22 -16.71 -15.54 11.84
C ALA A 22 -17.20 -16.99 11.62
N VAL A 23 -16.51 -17.83 10.83
CA VAL A 23 -16.96 -19.23 10.58
C VAL A 23 -16.19 -20.27 11.41
N ALA A 24 -15.16 -19.87 12.15
CA ALA A 24 -14.33 -20.80 12.95
C ALA A 24 -14.87 -21.05 14.37
N ALA A 25 -16.11 -20.66 14.67
CA ALA A 25 -16.71 -20.81 16.02
C ALA A 25 -17.80 -21.90 16.10
N GLY A 26 -18.04 -22.67 15.03
CA GLY A 26 -19.22 -23.55 14.95
C GLY A 26 -19.01 -25.00 14.52
N ILE A 27 -17.77 -25.53 14.53
CA ILE A 27 -17.50 -26.95 14.17
C ILE A 27 -16.89 -27.74 15.35
N ALA A 28 -16.61 -27.09 16.49
CA ALA A 28 -15.90 -27.73 17.60
C ALA A 28 -16.78 -28.55 18.56
N ASP A 29 -18.11 -28.55 18.42
CA ASP A 29 -19.02 -29.15 19.42
C ASP A 29 -19.55 -30.57 19.09
N LEU A 30 -19.16 -31.19 17.98
CA LEU A 30 -19.56 -32.57 17.69
C LEU A 30 -18.35 -33.38 17.22
N ILE A 31 -17.73 -34.11 18.14
CA ILE A 31 -17.09 -35.45 18.03
C ILE A 31 -16.19 -35.57 19.28
N LEU A 32 -16.79 -35.90 20.42
CA LEU A 32 -16.06 -36.39 21.58
C LEU A 32 -16.96 -37.31 22.41
N SER A 33 -17.50 -38.33 21.74
CA SER A 33 -18.01 -39.55 22.35
C SER A 33 -17.25 -40.70 21.67
N ASP A 34 -16.06 -41.04 22.17
CA ASP A 34 -15.77 -42.39 22.68
C ASP A 34 -14.28 -42.57 23.07
N SER A 35 -14.10 -43.02 24.31
CA SER A 35 -13.03 -43.87 24.82
C SER A 35 -11.61 -43.32 25.17
N PRO A 36 -10.99 -43.86 26.25
CA PRO A 36 -10.05 -43.15 27.10
C PRO A 36 -8.59 -43.60 26.91
N GLY A 37 -7.64 -42.71 27.19
CA GLY A 37 -6.24 -43.11 27.40
C GLY A 37 -5.20 -42.48 26.47
N ARG A 38 -5.18 -41.15 26.34
CA ARG A 38 -3.97 -40.37 26.02
C ARG A 38 -4.13 -38.87 26.24
N ILE A 39 -4.93 -38.49 27.24
CA ILE A 39 -5.26 -37.11 27.58
C ILE A 39 -4.26 -36.67 28.65
N GLY A 40 -3.28 -35.85 28.28
CA GLY A 40 -2.35 -35.28 29.25
C GLY A 40 -1.35 -34.29 28.67
N TYR A 41 -0.87 -34.51 27.43
CA TYR A 41 0.30 -33.77 26.94
C TYR A 41 0.10 -33.04 25.59
N ALA A 42 -1.07 -33.18 24.94
CA ALA A 42 -1.33 -32.56 23.63
C ALA A 42 -2.17 -31.26 23.68
N ILE A 43 -2.86 -30.96 24.80
CA ILE A 43 -3.75 -29.78 24.91
C ILE A 43 -2.99 -28.53 25.41
N ARG A 44 -1.74 -28.68 25.84
CA ARG A 44 -0.90 -27.57 26.32
C ARG A 44 0.03 -26.97 25.25
N PHE A 45 -0.07 -27.46 24.00
CA PHE A 45 0.73 -26.98 22.87
C PHE A 45 -0.06 -26.18 21.81
N LEU A 46 -1.38 -26.09 21.93
CA LEU A 46 -2.25 -25.31 21.03
C LEU A 46 -2.79 -24.02 21.65
N PHE A 47 -2.38 -23.69 22.88
CA PHE A 47 -2.71 -22.44 23.58
C PHE A 47 -1.49 -21.51 23.75
N GLY A 48 -0.52 -21.61 22.84
CA GLY A 48 0.69 -20.80 22.86
C GLY A 48 1.05 -20.30 21.47
N VAL A 49 0.99 -18.98 21.29
CA VAL A 49 1.69 -18.22 20.25
C VAL A 49 1.05 -18.17 18.85
N THR A 50 -0.20 -17.74 18.76
CA THR A 50 -0.63 -16.94 17.58
C THR A 50 -1.47 -15.74 17.95
N PHE A 51 -1.12 -15.08 19.06
CA PHE A 51 -1.46 -13.68 19.23
C PHE A 51 -0.51 -12.86 18.35
N CYS A 52 -0.85 -12.79 17.06
CA CYS A 52 -0.20 -11.86 16.14
C CYS A 52 -0.61 -10.46 16.61
N PHE A 53 0.24 -9.82 17.43
CA PHE A 53 0.10 -8.44 17.88
C PHE A 53 -0.16 -7.56 16.66
N ALA A 54 -1.41 -7.20 16.41
CA ALA A 54 -1.77 -6.22 15.40
C ALA A 54 -1.19 -4.87 15.85
N ALA A 55 -0.06 -4.47 15.27
CA ALA A 55 0.53 -3.15 15.50
C ALA A 55 -0.55 -2.09 15.26
N THR A 56 -0.97 -1.40 16.33
CA THR A 56 -2.02 -0.39 16.26
C THR A 56 -1.55 0.76 15.37
N LYS A 57 -2.38 1.15 14.40
CA LYS A 57 -2.04 2.21 13.44
C LYS A 57 -1.79 3.53 14.20
N ARG A 58 -0.52 3.93 14.31
CA ARG A 58 -0.07 5.12 15.08
C ARG A 58 -0.76 6.43 14.70
N THR A 59 -1.22 6.59 13.45
CA THR A 59 -1.87 7.84 13.00
C THR A 59 -3.08 7.59 12.11
N LYS A 60 -4.18 8.32 12.35
CA LYS A 60 -5.40 8.24 11.53
C LYS A 60 -5.23 8.96 10.18
N LYS A 61 -4.71 10.21 10.20
CA LYS A 61 -4.66 11.11 9.03
C LYS A 61 -3.24 11.51 8.60
N ALA A 62 -2.31 11.64 9.54
CA ALA A 62 -0.96 12.17 9.27
C ALA A 62 -0.09 11.25 8.40
N GLY A 63 0.13 9.99 8.78
CA GLY A 63 1.09 9.13 8.07
C GLY A 63 2.53 9.63 8.19
N ILE A 64 3.30 9.59 7.10
CA ILE A 64 4.74 9.96 7.07
C ILE A 64 5.01 11.41 7.52
N VAL A 65 4.07 12.33 7.30
CA VAL A 65 4.18 13.74 7.71
C VAL A 65 3.97 13.97 9.22
N GLY A 66 3.84 12.90 10.01
CA GLY A 66 3.83 12.98 11.48
C GLY A 66 5.09 13.61 12.07
N LYS A 67 6.23 13.53 11.36
CA LYS A 67 7.51 14.14 11.77
C LYS A 67 7.46 15.67 11.93
N TYR A 68 6.54 16.33 11.22
CA TYR A 68 6.45 17.79 11.23
C TYR A 68 5.65 18.34 12.43
N GLY A 69 4.95 17.48 13.18
CA GLY A 69 4.14 17.89 14.33
C GLY A 69 3.04 18.88 13.92
N THR A 70 2.86 19.96 14.70
CA THR A 70 1.81 20.97 14.55
C THR A 70 2.19 22.18 13.68
N ARG A 71 3.46 22.33 13.27
CA ARG A 71 4.05 23.62 12.86
C ARG A 71 3.57 24.23 11.54
N TYR A 72 3.40 23.44 10.47
CA TYR A 72 3.22 23.98 9.10
C TYR A 72 1.77 24.00 8.59
N GLY A 73 0.78 23.80 9.46
CA GLY A 73 -0.63 23.78 9.05
C GLY A 73 -1.05 22.51 8.28
N ALA A 74 -2.35 22.37 8.01
CA ALA A 74 -2.91 21.14 7.44
C ALA A 74 -2.78 21.04 5.90
N SER A 75 -2.85 22.15 5.18
CA SER A 75 -2.77 22.21 3.71
C SER A 75 -1.41 21.75 3.19
N LEU A 76 -0.32 22.34 3.72
CA LEU A 76 1.06 21.99 3.34
C LEU A 76 1.37 20.53 3.67
N ARG A 77 0.95 20.04 4.85
CA ARG A 77 1.12 18.62 5.23
C ARG A 77 0.41 17.66 4.28
N LYS A 78 -0.75 18.01 3.73
CA LYS A 78 -1.46 17.18 2.73
C LYS A 78 -0.70 17.12 1.40
N GLN A 79 -0.12 18.22 0.96
CA GLN A 79 0.67 18.27 -0.29
C GLN A 79 1.98 17.49 -0.15
N ILE A 80 2.74 17.76 0.92
CA ILE A 80 4.01 17.06 1.21
C ILE A 80 3.78 15.56 1.39
N LYS A 81 2.70 15.14 2.03
CA LYS A 81 2.37 13.72 2.18
C LYS A 81 2.28 13.00 0.83
N LYS A 82 1.66 13.61 -0.18
CA LYS A 82 1.55 13.01 -1.52
C LYS A 82 2.94 12.81 -2.14
N MET A 83 3.79 13.82 -2.06
CA MET A 83 5.16 13.80 -2.62
C MET A 83 6.09 12.87 -1.83
N GLU A 84 5.99 12.83 -0.50
CA GLU A 84 6.81 11.98 0.36
C GLU A 84 6.43 10.50 0.27
N VAL A 85 5.16 10.19 0.03
CA VAL A 85 4.73 8.81 -0.22
C VAL A 85 5.27 8.33 -1.56
N SER A 86 5.11 9.12 -2.63
CA SER A 86 5.61 8.73 -3.94
C SER A 86 7.13 8.58 -3.97
N GLN A 87 7.88 9.47 -3.30
CA GLN A 87 9.34 9.38 -3.31
C GLN A 87 9.89 8.15 -2.56
N HIS A 88 9.23 7.71 -1.48
CA HIS A 88 9.67 6.56 -0.67
C HIS A 88 9.09 5.23 -1.14
N SER A 89 8.10 5.27 -2.04
CA SER A 89 7.53 4.08 -2.65
C SER A 89 8.55 3.38 -3.55
N LYS A 90 8.41 2.06 -3.69
CA LYS A 90 9.19 1.28 -4.66
C LYS A 90 8.44 1.28 -5.98
N PHE A 91 9.11 1.64 -7.07
CA PHE A 91 8.51 1.62 -8.41
C PHE A 91 8.82 0.33 -9.16
N PHE A 92 7.96 0.03 -10.13
CA PHE A 92 8.15 -1.04 -11.09
C PHE A 92 9.34 -0.75 -12.00
N CYS A 93 10.21 -1.73 -12.18
CA CYS A 93 11.30 -1.65 -13.14
C CYS A 93 10.88 -2.27 -14.48
N GLU A 94 10.94 -1.47 -15.56
CA GLU A 94 10.67 -1.92 -16.94
C GLU A 94 11.67 -3.00 -17.43
N PHE A 95 12.83 -3.15 -16.78
CA PHE A 95 13.87 -4.10 -17.22
C PHE A 95 13.81 -5.46 -16.51
N CYS A 96 13.54 -5.48 -15.20
CA CYS A 96 13.57 -6.72 -14.40
C CYS A 96 12.19 -7.18 -13.94
N GLY A 97 11.13 -6.40 -14.18
CA GLY A 97 9.77 -6.75 -13.79
C GLY A 97 9.49 -6.70 -12.29
N LYS A 98 10.47 -6.32 -11.46
CA LYS A 98 10.35 -6.27 -9.99
C LYS A 98 10.13 -4.84 -9.48
N TYR A 99 9.43 -4.72 -8.34
CA TYR A 99 9.28 -3.46 -7.61
C TYR A 99 10.50 -3.18 -6.74
N ALA A 100 11.61 -2.82 -7.37
CA ALA A 100 12.91 -2.63 -6.70
C ALA A 100 13.54 -1.26 -6.94
N VAL A 101 12.89 -0.40 -7.74
CA VAL A 101 13.44 0.92 -8.06
C VAL A 101 13.22 1.88 -6.91
N LYS A 102 14.31 2.51 -6.45
CA LYS A 102 14.32 3.55 -5.42
C LYS A 102 14.99 4.80 -5.93
N ARG A 103 14.59 5.94 -5.37
CA ARG A 103 15.23 7.24 -5.64
C ARG A 103 16.62 7.29 -5.02
N LYS A 104 17.63 7.69 -5.80
CA LYS A 104 18.99 7.99 -5.31
C LYS A 104 19.17 9.48 -5.10
N ALA A 105 18.83 10.28 -6.11
CA ALA A 105 18.85 11.74 -6.08
C ALA A 105 17.59 12.32 -6.74
N VAL A 106 17.46 13.65 -6.81
CA VAL A 106 16.40 14.29 -7.60
C VAL A 106 16.55 13.85 -9.06
N GLY A 107 15.50 13.28 -9.66
CA GLY A 107 15.50 12.85 -11.06
C GLY A 107 16.31 11.57 -11.37
N ILE A 108 17.09 11.05 -10.43
CA ILE A 108 17.90 9.84 -10.60
C ILE A 108 17.31 8.68 -9.80
N TRP A 109 16.93 7.62 -10.50
CA TRP A 109 16.29 6.43 -9.95
C TRP A 109 17.15 5.20 -10.20
N GLY A 110 17.41 4.40 -9.17
CA GLY A 110 18.23 3.20 -9.24
C GLY A 110 17.46 1.94 -8.87
N CYS A 111 17.54 0.93 -9.72
CA CYS A 111 17.08 -0.42 -9.44
C CYS A 111 18.08 -1.14 -8.54
N LYS A 112 17.63 -1.73 -7.43
CA LYS A 112 18.52 -2.53 -6.56
C LYS A 112 18.93 -3.86 -7.18
N ASP A 113 17.99 -4.55 -7.82
CA ASP A 113 18.22 -5.92 -8.32
C ASP A 113 19.03 -5.92 -9.62
N CYS A 114 18.74 -4.97 -10.51
CA CYS A 114 19.28 -4.93 -11.86
C CYS A 114 20.42 -3.92 -12.05
N GLY A 115 20.73 -3.11 -11.02
CA GLY A 115 21.77 -2.07 -11.07
C GLY A 115 21.51 -0.90 -12.03
N LYS A 116 20.53 -1.03 -12.93
CA LYS A 116 20.20 0.00 -13.93
C LYS A 116 19.73 1.28 -13.27
N VAL A 117 20.27 2.39 -13.75
CA VAL A 117 19.91 3.76 -13.35
C VAL A 117 19.08 4.39 -14.45
N LYS A 118 17.94 4.97 -14.08
CA LYS A 118 17.00 5.62 -14.99
C LYS A 118 16.79 7.08 -14.56
N ALA A 119 16.82 7.98 -15.53
CA ALA A 119 16.40 9.37 -15.33
C ALA A 119 14.86 9.46 -15.37
N GLY A 120 14.27 10.24 -14.48
CA GLY A 120 12.83 10.36 -14.33
C GLY A 120 12.40 11.64 -13.64
N GLY A 121 11.17 11.67 -13.13
CA GLY A 121 10.65 12.82 -12.39
C GLY A 121 11.31 13.02 -11.02
N ALA A 122 11.09 14.18 -10.41
CA ALA A 122 11.64 14.51 -9.09
C ALA A 122 11.07 13.63 -7.97
N TYR A 123 9.76 13.36 -8.00
CA TYR A 123 9.03 12.62 -6.96
C TYR A 123 8.37 11.33 -7.45
N THR A 124 8.33 11.11 -8.77
CA THR A 124 7.76 9.93 -9.42
C THR A 124 8.69 9.45 -10.53
N LEU A 125 8.74 8.14 -10.80
CA LEU A 125 9.61 7.58 -11.84
C LEU A 125 9.24 8.11 -13.24
N ASN A 126 7.96 8.09 -13.58
CA ASN A 126 7.43 8.56 -14.86
C ASN A 126 6.48 9.73 -14.60
N THR A 127 6.70 10.85 -15.28
CA THR A 127 5.74 11.97 -15.33
C THR A 127 4.75 11.75 -16.48
N ALA A 128 3.55 12.32 -16.37
CA ALA A 128 2.53 12.22 -17.42
C ALA A 128 3.08 12.72 -18.77
N SER A 129 3.77 13.86 -18.78
CA SER A 129 4.39 14.42 -19.98
C SER A 129 5.47 13.51 -20.58
N ALA A 130 6.25 12.80 -19.76
CA ALA A 130 7.25 11.86 -20.26
C ALA A 130 6.61 10.58 -20.84
N VAL A 131 5.42 10.20 -20.38
CA VAL A 131 4.67 9.07 -20.96
C VAL A 131 4.13 9.48 -22.33
N THR A 132 3.55 10.68 -22.46
CA THR A 132 3.02 11.18 -23.74
C THR A 132 4.12 11.43 -24.76
N VAL A 133 5.25 12.01 -24.37
CA VAL A 133 6.39 12.22 -25.29
C VAL A 133 6.94 10.91 -25.83
N ARG A 134 6.99 9.85 -25.00
CA ARG A 134 7.43 8.52 -25.47
C ARG A 134 6.47 7.94 -26.52
N SER A 135 5.16 8.11 -26.35
CA SER A 135 4.18 7.61 -27.32
C SER A 135 4.14 8.44 -28.60
N THR A 136 4.29 9.77 -28.51
CA THR A 136 4.33 10.64 -29.70
C THR A 136 5.57 10.38 -30.53
N ILE A 137 6.75 10.27 -29.92
CA ILE A 137 7.99 9.95 -30.64
C ILE A 137 7.88 8.60 -31.36
N ARG A 138 7.30 7.58 -30.70
CA ARG A 138 7.09 6.28 -31.32
C ARG A 138 6.24 6.39 -32.59
N ARG A 139 5.08 7.07 -32.49
CA ARG A 139 4.17 7.29 -33.62
C ARG A 139 4.83 8.06 -34.77
N LEU A 140 5.60 9.10 -34.45
CA LEU A 140 6.26 9.93 -35.47
C LEU A 140 7.37 9.16 -36.21
N ARG A 141 8.08 8.26 -35.52
CA ARG A 141 9.08 7.39 -36.15
C ARG A 141 8.45 6.42 -37.13
N GLU A 142 7.37 5.75 -36.71
CA GLU A 142 6.60 4.83 -37.57
C GLU A 142 6.10 5.52 -38.86
N GLN A 143 5.70 6.79 -38.78
CA GLN A 143 5.25 7.57 -39.93
C GLN A 143 6.36 7.97 -40.91
N THR A 144 7.61 8.09 -40.45
CA THR A 144 8.73 8.54 -41.29
C THR A 144 9.42 7.38 -42.00
N GLU A 145 9.32 6.17 -41.43
CA GLU A 145 9.91 4.93 -41.95
C GLU A 145 8.97 4.16 -42.90
N SER A 146 7.76 4.68 -43.12
CA SER A 146 6.76 4.19 -44.09
C SER A 146 6.92 4.89 -45.44
#